data_AF-A0ABD0QFV7-F1
#
_entry.id   AF-A0ABD0QFV7-F1
#
_cell.length_a   1.000
_cell.length_b   1.000
_cell.length_c   1.000
_cell.angle_alpha   90.00
_cell.angle_beta   90.00
_cell.angle_gamma   90.00
#
_symmetry.space_group_name_H-M   'P 1'
#
loop_
_entity.id
_entity.type
_entity.pdbx_description
1 polymer ?
#
loop_
_entity_poly.entity_id
_entity_poly.type
_entity_poly.pdbx_seq_one_letter_code
_entity_poly.pdbx_strand_id
1 'polypeptide(L)' 'VTLRATVNRVNAPVKWQRGHEPIRGDRFHTTSDGNTHYLTINPLKRSDTGEYTCTSASKLK' A
#
# COMPACT_ATOMS: atom_id res chain seq x y z
N VAL A 1 9.62 -3.32 7.76
CA VAL A 1 9.22 -1.89 7.62
C VAL A 1 7.75 -1.84 7.28
N THR A 2 7.00 -0.87 7.80
CA THR A 2 5.57 -0.70 7.50
C THR A 2 5.31 0.71 7.02
N LEU A 3 4.73 0.83 5.82
CA LEU A 3 4.22 2.08 5.28
C LEU A 3 2.75 2.23 5.68
N ARG A 4 2.32 3.47 5.92
CA ARG A 4 0.96 3.82 6.32
C ARG A 4 0.42 4.91 5.40
N ALA A 5 -0.79 4.73 4.91
CA ALA A 5 -1.53 5.72 4.13
C ALA A 5 -2.95 5.85 4.68
N THR A 6 -3.45 7.08 4.81
CA THR A 6 -4.82 7.35 5.24
C THR A 6 -5.57 8.01 4.10
N VAL A 7 -6.78 7.53 3.82
CA VAL A 7 -7.65 8.01 2.75
C VAL A 7 -8.92 8.64 3.32
N ASN A 8 -9.67 9.37 2.48
CA ASN A 8 -10.84 10.12 2.93
C ASN A 8 -12.12 9.29 3.08
N ARG A 9 -12.10 8.00 2.72
CA ARG A 9 -13.25 7.10 2.80
C ARG A 9 -12.90 5.81 3.54
N VAL A 10 -13.72 5.46 4.52
CA VAL A 10 -13.59 4.19 5.25
C VAL A 10 -13.75 3.02 4.29
N ASN A 11 -12.89 2.00 4.44
CA ASN A 11 -12.87 0.79 3.62
C ASN A 11 -12.72 1.04 2.12
N ALA A 12 -12.14 2.17 1.72
CA ALA A 12 -11.86 2.42 0.31
C ALA A 12 -10.83 1.40 -0.20
N PRO A 13 -11.06 0.77 -1.37
CA PRO A 13 -10.06 -0.11 -1.95
C PRO A 13 -8.83 0.71 -2.36
N VAL A 14 -7.66 0.23 -1.94
CA VAL A 14 -6.36 0.84 -2.28
C VAL A 14 -5.48 -0.10 -3.08
N LYS A 15 -4.59 0.48 -3.87
CA LYS A 15 -3.52 -0.22 -4.59
C LYS A 15 -2.17 0.34 -4.15
N TRP A 16 -1.25 -0.57 -3.86
CA TRP A 16 0.14 -0.24 -3.57
C TRP A 16 1.03 -0.51 -4.78
N GLN A 17 1.89 0.45 -5.10
CA GLN A 17 2.86 0.36 -6.17
C GLN A 17 4.24 0.76 -5.66
N ARG A 18 5.29 0.23 -6.28
CA ARG A 18 6.67 0.68 -6.10
C ARG A 18 7.16 1.21 -7.44
N GLY A 19 7.45 2.51 -7.52
CA GLY A 19 7.55 3.22 -8.79
C GLY A 19 6.25 3.06 -9.59
N HIS A 20 6.32 2.47 -10.78
CA HIS A 20 5.15 2.23 -11.63
C HIS A 20 4.59 0.80 -11.54
N GLU A 21 5.23 -0.09 -10.78
CA GLU A 21 4.86 -1.50 -10.72
C GLU A 21 3.97 -1.83 -9.52
N PRO A 22 2.90 -2.62 -9.69
CA PRO A 22 2.14 -3.17 -8.56
C PRO A 22 3.01 -4.06 -7.69
N ILE A 23 2.85 -3.94 -6.37
CA ILE A 23 3.56 -4.79 -5.42
C ILE A 23 2.99 -6.20 -5.44
N ARG A 24 3.88 -7.19 -5.47
CA ARG A 24 3.56 -8.61 -5.51
C ARG A 24 4.53 -9.43 -4.67
N GLY A 25 4.06 -10.56 -4.17
CA GLY A 25 4.86 -11.59 -3.50
C GLY A 25 4.70 -11.60 -1.99
N ASP A 26 5.06 -12.74 -1.40
CA ASP A 26 4.68 -13.14 -0.04
C ASP A 26 5.35 -12.32 1.06
N ARG A 27 6.38 -11.54 0.73
CA ARG A 27 7.03 -10.63 1.70
C ARG A 27 6.23 -9.36 1.93
N PHE A 28 5.28 -9.04 1.06
CA PHE A 28 4.49 -7.82 1.08
C PHE A 28 3.09 -8.12 1.58
N HIS A 29 2.79 -7.63 2.77
CA HIS A 29 1.52 -7.88 3.45
C HIS A 29 0.72 -6.58 3.54
N THR A 30 -0.52 -6.59 3.05
CA THR A 30 -1.40 -5.44 3.13
C THR A 30 -2.50 -5.67 4.14
N THR A 31 -2.71 -4.70 5.03
CA THR A 31 -3.84 -4.71 5.99
C THR A 31 -4.53 -3.35 5.99
N SER A 32 -5.72 -3.28 6.57
CA SER A 32 -6.51 -2.04 6.65
C SER A 32 -7.25 -1.97 7.99
N ASP A 33 -7.30 -0.77 8.55
CA ASP A 33 -8.09 -0.40 9.73
C ASP A 33 -8.86 0.88 9.42
N GLY A 34 -10.15 0.74 9.16
CA GLY A 34 -11.04 1.83 8.76
C GLY A 34 -10.59 2.55 7.49
N ASN A 35 -10.05 3.76 7.65
CA ASN A 35 -9.56 4.61 6.56
C ASN A 35 -8.03 4.58 6.41
N THR A 36 -7.35 3.76 7.22
CA THR A 36 -5.91 3.67 7.27
C THR A 36 -5.46 2.31 6.73
N HIS A 37 -4.55 2.35 5.78
CA HIS A 37 -4.05 1.18 5.06
C HIS A 37 -2.56 1.02 5.30
N TYR A 38 -2.13 -0.23 5.43
CA TYR A 38 -0.76 -0.58 5.75
C TYR A 38 -0.17 -1.49 4.70
N LEU A 39 1.11 -1.31 4.44
CA LEU A 39 1.95 -2.23 3.67
C LEU A 39 3.16 -2.59 4.52
N THR A 40 3.24 -3.84 4.96
CA THR A 40 4.37 -4.38 5.71
C THR A 40 5.26 -5.21 4.80
N ILE A 41 6.55 -4.87 4.78
CA ILE A 41 7.59 -5.58 4.04
C ILE A 41 8.44 -6.39 5.04
N ASN A 42 8.39 -7.73 4.92
CA ASN A 42 9.10 -8.65 5.80
C ASN A 42 9.43 -10.01 5.12
N PRO A 43 10.70 -10.46 5.10
CA PRO A 43 11.91 -9.75 5.53
C PRO A 43 12.24 -8.58 4.59
N LEU A 44 12.79 -7.49 5.12
CA LEU A 44 13.24 -6.35 4.33
C LEU A 44 14.58 -6.66 3.64
N LYS A 45 14.72 -6.27 2.37
CA LYS A 45 15.95 -6.38 1.59
C LYS A 45 16.38 -5.02 1.08
N ARG A 46 17.68 -4.84 0.81
CA ARG A 46 18.20 -3.60 0.19
C ARG A 46 17.52 -3.29 -1.15
N SER A 47 17.18 -4.33 -1.91
CA SER A 47 16.46 -4.24 -3.18
C SER A 47 15.04 -3.70 -3.06
N ASP A 48 14.48 -3.59 -1.85
CA ASP A 48 13.14 -3.05 -1.62
C ASP A 48 13.15 -1.50 -1.61
N THR A 49 14.31 -0.86 -1.66
CA THR A 49 14.44 0.61 -1.78
C THR A 49 13.67 1.13 -3.01
N GLY A 50 13.00 2.27 -2.86
CA GLY A 50 12.28 2.94 -3.94
C GLY A 50 11.16 3.84 -3.42
N GLU A 51 10.47 4.50 -4.35
CA GLU A 51 9.25 5.24 -4.06
C GLU A 51 8.05 4.30 -4.00
N TYR A 52 7.17 4.52 -3.04
CA TYR A 52 5.97 3.73 -2.84
C TYR A 52 4.74 4.62 -2.88
N THR A 53 3.75 4.22 -3.66
CA THR A 53 2.52 4.99 -3.85
C THR A 53 1.31 4.16 -3.44
N CYS A 54 0.43 4.76 -2.65
CA CYS A 54 -0.88 4.22 -2.31
C CYS A 54 -1.95 5.03 -3.04
N THR A 55 -2.70 4.39 -3.93
CA THR A 55 -3.80 5.04 -4.66
C THR A 55 -5.13 4.44 -4.24
N SER A 56 -6.13 5.29 -4.00
CA SER A 56 -7.52 4.87 -3.84
C SER A 56 -8.30 5.18 -5.10
N ALA A 57 -9.18 4.28 -5.51
CA ALA A 57 -10.08 4.56 -6.63
C ALA A 57 -11.26 5.39 -6.11
N SER A 58 -11.30 6.68 -6.44
CA SER A 58 -12.53 7.45 -6.34
C SER A 58 -13.45 7.01 -7.47
N LYS A 59 -14.58 6.37 -7.14
CA LYS A 59 -15.73 6.47 -8.05
C LYS A 59 -16.24 7.89 -7.91
N LEU A 60 -15.93 8.77 -8.87
CA LEU A 60 -16.80 9.92 -9.11
C LEU A 60 -18.19 9.31 -9.35
N LYS A 61 -19.13 9.61 -8.46
CA LYS A 61 -20.55 9.40 -8.72
C LYS A 61 -21.04 10.55 -9.57
#